data_AF-A0A8T1JYD2-F1
#
_entry.id   AF-A0A8T1JYD2-F1
#
_cell.length_a   1.000
_cell.length_b   1.000
_cell.length_c   1.000
_cell.angle_alpha   90.00
_cell.angle_beta   90.00
_cell.angle_gamma   90.00
#
_symmetry.space_group_name_H-M   'P 1'
#
loop_
_entity.id
_entity.type
_entity.pdbx_description
1 polymer ?
#
loop_
_entity_poly.entity_id
_entity_poly.type
_entity_poly.pdbx_seq_one_letter_code
_entity_poly.pdbx_strand_id
1 'polypeptide(L)'
;MGELLKYSNDGVPKTWDGKDWYTYKWAMDAVFREKGMLGIADGTSKRETLSTAEGTAKFDQMLLQIRRMVDQRDSKSSQNSSISE
;
A
#
# COMPACT_ATOMS: atom_id res chain seq x y z
N MET A 1 -13.46 -21.93 -3.04
CA MET A 1 -13.93 -20.54 -3.04
C MET A 1 -12.79 -19.69 -2.54
N GLY A 2 -12.26 -18.78 -3.35
CA GLY A 2 -11.16 -17.90 -2.94
C GLY A 2 -11.63 -17.02 -1.79
N GLU A 3 -10.85 -17.01 -0.71
CA GLU A 3 -11.15 -16.19 0.45
C GLU A 3 -11.21 -14.72 0.03
N LEU A 4 -12.33 -14.06 0.32
CA LEU A 4 -12.52 -12.65 -0.03
C LEU A 4 -11.42 -11.84 0.67
N LEU A 5 -10.59 -11.13 -0.09
CA LEU A 5 -9.56 -10.25 0.47
C LEU A 5 -10.25 -9.21 1.35
N LYS A 6 -10.08 -9.32 2.67
CA LYS A 6 -10.59 -8.33 3.62
C LYS A 6 -9.59 -7.20 3.68
N TYR A 7 -10.01 -5.98 3.37
CA TYR A 7 -9.15 -4.81 3.48
C TYR A 7 -9.25 -4.20 4.88
N SER A 8 -8.17 -3.58 5.36
CA SER A 8 -8.24 -2.66 6.50
C SER A 8 -8.89 -1.34 6.08
N ASN A 9 -9.25 -0.49 7.06
CA ASN A 9 -9.68 0.89 6.77
C ASN A 9 -8.63 1.67 5.97
N ASP A 10 -7.36 1.27 6.06
CA ASP A 10 -6.26 1.85 5.30
C ASP A 10 -6.12 1.27 3.88
N GLY A 11 -6.93 0.28 3.50
CA GLY A 11 -6.87 -0.38 2.19
C GLY A 11 -5.80 -1.46 2.08
N VAL A 12 -5.27 -1.97 3.20
CA VAL A 12 -4.28 -3.06 3.20
C VAL A 12 -5.00 -4.41 3.30
N PRO A 13 -4.72 -5.38 2.40
CA PRO A 13 -5.27 -6.73 2.52
C PRO A 13 -4.85 -7.39 3.85
N LYS A 14 -5.82 -7.65 4.74
CA LYS A 14 -5.62 -8.28 6.05
C LYS A 14 -5.46 -9.80 5.97
N THR A 15 -6.11 -10.44 5.00
CA THR A 15 -6.15 -11.90 4.85
C THR A 15 -5.13 -12.42 3.84
N TRP A 16 -4.16 -11.60 3.45
CA TRP A 16 -3.11 -12.05 2.53
C TRP A 16 -2.07 -12.88 3.27
N ASP A 17 -1.97 -14.15 2.91
CA ASP A 17 -1.07 -15.16 3.49
C ASP A 17 0.37 -15.08 2.96
N GLY A 18 0.68 -14.09 2.11
CA GLY A 18 1.99 -13.92 1.49
C GLY A 18 2.26 -14.87 0.31
N LYS A 19 1.33 -15.78 -0.02
CA LYS A 19 1.55 -16.85 -1.00
C LYS A 19 1.36 -16.41 -2.44
N ASP A 20 0.49 -15.43 -2.68
CA ASP A 20 0.23 -14.89 -4.01
C ASP A 20 0.55 -13.40 -4.11
N TRP A 21 1.78 -13.10 -4.51
CA TRP A 21 2.25 -11.73 -4.78
C TRP A 21 1.47 -11.04 -5.91
N TYR A 22 1.02 -11.79 -6.92
CA TYR A 22 0.29 -11.21 -8.05
C TYR A 22 -1.08 -10.70 -7.62
N THR A 23 -1.79 -11.48 -6.81
CA THR A 23 -3.09 -11.08 -6.23
C THR A 23 -2.94 -9.90 -5.29
N TYR A 24 -1.90 -9.88 -4.46
CA TYR A 24 -1.60 -8.72 -3.61
C TYR A 24 -1.31 -7.47 -4.41
N LYS A 25 -0.50 -7.58 -5.47
CA LYS A 25 -0.19 -6.46 -6.35
C LYS A 25 -1.45 -5.90 -7.02
N TRP A 26 -2.34 -6.78 -7.52
CA TRP A 26 -3.63 -6.36 -8.08
C TRP A 26 -4.53 -5.66 -7.06
N ALA A 27 -4.59 -6.17 -5.83
CA ALA A 27 -5.35 -5.57 -4.74
C ALA A 27 -4.83 -4.17 -4.38
N MET A 28 -3.51 -4.01 -4.29
CA MET A 28 -2.87 -2.71 -4.02
C MET A 28 -3.03 -1.75 -5.21
N ASP A 29 -2.95 -2.24 -6.45
CA ASP A 29 -3.19 -1.43 -7.66
C ASP A 29 -4.59 -0.80 -7.65
N ALA A 30 -5.61 -1.60 -7.31
CA ALA A 30 -6.99 -1.12 -7.17
C ALA A 30 -7.11 -0.02 -6.09
N VAL A 31 -6.53 -0.24 -4.91
CA VAL A 31 -6.56 0.72 -3.80
C VAL A 31 -5.81 2.01 -4.16
N PHE A 32 -4.66 1.90 -4.84
CA PHE A 32 -3.91 3.06 -5.29
C PHE A 32 -4.62 3.82 -6.41
N ARG A 33 -5.36 3.15 -7.30
CA ARG A 33 -6.22 3.82 -8.29
C ARG A 33 -7.35 4.60 -7.63
N GLU A 34 -8.07 3.99 -6.69
CA GLU A 34 -9.15 4.66 -5.97
C GLU A 34 -8.68 5.92 -5.22
N LYS A 35 -7.47 5.87 -4.65
CA LYS A 35 -6.88 6.98 -3.90
C LYS A 35 -6.12 7.99 -4.77
N GLY A 36 -6.04 7.78 -6.09
CA GLY A 36 -5.24 8.62 -7.00
C GLY A 36 -3.73 8.55 -6.74
N MET A 37 -3.28 7.50 -6.06
CA MET A 37 -1.89 7.27 -5.65
C MET A 37 -1.12 6.39 -6.64
N LEU A 38 -1.81 5.77 -7.61
CA LEU A 38 -1.18 4.80 -8.53
C LEU A 38 0.03 5.40 -9.25
N GLY A 39 -0.11 6.61 -9.78
CA GLY A 39 0.98 7.30 -10.48
C GLY A 39 2.20 7.54 -9.59
N ILE A 40 2.03 7.63 -8.27
CA ILE A 40 3.15 7.79 -7.33
C ILE A 40 3.75 6.41 -7.01
N ALA A 41 2.90 5.39 -6.85
CA ALA A 41 3.31 4.03 -6.52
C ALA A 41 4.04 3.31 -7.67
N ASP A 42 3.66 3.58 -8.93
CA ASP A 42 4.28 3.01 -10.14
C ASP A 42 5.48 3.83 -10.64
N GLY A 43 5.71 5.02 -10.07
CA GLY A 43 6.79 5.94 -10.44
C GLY A 43 6.52 6.79 -11.69
N THR A 44 5.32 6.74 -12.25
CA THR A 44 4.89 7.56 -13.41
C THR A 44 4.86 9.06 -13.04
N SER A 45 4.40 9.37 -11.84
CA SER A 45 4.41 10.69 -11.24
C SER A 45 5.69 10.87 -10.44
N LYS A 46 6.51 11.83 -10.83
CA LYS A 46 7.75 12.15 -10.13
C LYS A 46 7.60 13.44 -9.36
N ARG A 47 8.22 13.50 -8.18
CA ARG A 47 8.28 14.73 -7.39
C ARG A 47 8.88 15.90 -8.19
N GLU A 48 9.88 15.60 -9.02
CA GLU A 48 10.61 16.57 -9.86
C GLU A 48 9.76 17.22 -10.95
N THR A 49 8.62 16.62 -11.34
CA THR A 49 7.71 17.19 -12.35
C THR A 49 6.69 18.17 -11.75
N LEU A 50 6.71 18.37 -10.44
CA LEU A 50 5.79 19.26 -9.73
C LEU A 50 6.44 20.63 -9.52
N SER A 51 5.88 21.66 -10.15
CA SER A 51 6.40 23.04 -10.06
C SER A 51 5.76 23.87 -8.94
N THR A 52 4.79 23.32 -8.21
CA THR A 52 4.06 24.03 -7.14
C THR A 52 4.36 23.44 -5.77
N ALA A 53 4.54 24.29 -4.76
CA ALA A 53 4.79 23.86 -3.38
C ALA A 53 3.64 23.00 -2.83
N GLU A 54 2.39 23.35 -3.17
CA GLU A 54 1.20 22.56 -2.82
C GLU A 54 1.23 21.16 -3.46
N GLY A 55 1.62 21.08 -4.73
CA GLY A 55 1.76 19.81 -5.44
C GLY A 55 2.82 18.92 -4.80
N THR A 56 3.98 19.48 -4.48
CA THR A 56 5.06 18.76 -3.80
C THR A 56 4.64 18.25 -2.42
N ALA A 57 3.97 19.07 -1.61
CA ALA A 57 3.49 18.68 -0.29
C ALA A 57 2.46 17.54 -0.37
N LYS A 58 1.52 17.63 -1.32
CA LYS A 58 0.51 16.59 -1.55
C LYS A 58 1.13 15.28 -2.03
N PHE A 59 2.15 15.36 -2.89
CA PHE A 59 2.92 14.20 -3.35
C PHE A 59 3.65 13.52 -2.18
N ASP A 60 4.35 14.28 -1.35
CA ASP A 60 5.06 13.75 -0.19
C ASP A 60 4.11 13.09 0.82
N GLN A 61 2.92 13.67 1.03
CA GLN A 61 1.89 13.09 1.88
C GLN A 61 1.39 11.74 1.33
N MET A 62 1.13 11.64 0.02
CA MET A 62 0.71 10.39 -0.61
C MET A 62 1.80 9.32 -0.59
N LEU A 63 3.06 9.71 -0.82
CA LEU A 63 4.22 8.81 -0.73
C LEU A 63 4.38 8.23 0.68
N LEU A 64 4.20 9.07 1.71
CA LEU A 64 4.17 8.62 3.11
C LEU A 64 3.03 7.65 3.40
N GLN A 65 1.85 7.85 2.81
CA GLN A 65 0.71 6.93 2.96
C GLN A 65 1.00 5.57 2.30
N ILE A 66 1.52 5.56 1.07
CA ILE A 66 1.95 4.33 0.38
C ILE A 66 2.97 3.59 1.25
N ARG A 67 4.00 4.31 1.75
CA ARG A 67 5.03 3.71 2.59
C ARG A 67 4.46 3.12 3.87
N ARG A 68 3.53 3.80 4.55
CA ARG A 68 2.85 3.24 5.74
C ARG A 68 2.04 1.98 5.42
N MET A 69 1.36 1.95 4.28
CA MET A 69 0.59 0.77 3.85
C MET A 69 1.50 -0.44 3.59
N VAL A 70 2.70 -0.20 3.08
CA VAL A 70 3.73 -1.23 2.86
C VAL A 70 4.44 -1.60 4.17
N ASP A 71 4.90 -0.64 4.97
CA ASP A 71 5.64 -0.86 6.23
C ASP A 71 4.78 -1.52 7.33
N GLN A 72 3.45 -1.31 7.33
CA GLN A 72 2.53 -2.03 8.23
C GLN A 72 2.53 -3.56 8.02
N ARG A 73 3.06 -4.04 6.89
CA ARG A 73 3.31 -5.47 6.62
C ARG A 73 4.41 -6.03 7.52
N ASP A 74 5.54 -5.32 7.64
CA ASP A 74 6.72 -5.80 8.37
C ASP A 74 6.48 -5.83 9.89
N SER A 75 5.75 -4.84 10.41
CA SER A 75 5.44 -4.78 11.85
C SER A 75 4.47 -5.89 12.30
N LYS A 76 3.53 -6.32 11.44
CA LYS A 76 2.63 -7.46 11.73
C LYS A 76 3.26 -8.82 11.51
N SER A 77 4.24 -8.93 10.60
CA SER A 77 5.05 -10.15 10.45
C SER A 77 5.82 -10.47 11.73
N SER A 78 6.29 -9.45 12.47
CA SER A 78 7.00 -9.65 13.74
C SER A 78 6.10 -10.07 14.91
N GLN A 79 4.79 -9.75 14.91
CA GLN A 79 3.90 -10.17 16.00
C GLN A 79 3.32 -11.57 15.84
N ASN A 80 3.31 -12.14 14.63
CA ASN A 80 2.77 -13.48 14.39
C ASN A 80 3.78 -14.63 14.66
N SER A 81 5.04 -14.30 14.95
CA SER A 81 6.09 -15.25 15.34
C SER A 81 6.19 -15.49 16.86
N SER A 82 5.38 -14.81 17.68
CA SER A 82 5.35 -14.98 19.14
C SER A 82 4.12 -15.74 19.65
N ILE A 83 3.32 -16.34 18.76
CA ILE A 83 2.22 -17.25 19.15
C ILE A 83 2.48 -18.61 18.52
N SER A 84 3.60 -19.22 18.93
CA SER A 84 3.91 -20.63 18.76
C SER A 84 4.81 -21.04 19.93
N GLU A 85 4.23 -21.05 21.13
CA GLU A 85 4.71 -21.87 22.26
C GLU A 85 3.59 -22.83 22.65
#